data_AF-A0A7M2QXR3-F1
#
_entry.id   AF-A0A7M2QXR3-F1
#
_cell.length_a   1.000
_cell.length_b   1.000
_cell.length_c   1.000
_cell.angle_alpha   90.00
_cell.angle_beta   90.00
_cell.angle_gamma   90.00
#
_symmetry.space_group_name_H-M   'P 1'
#
loop_
_entity.id
_entity.type
_entity.pdbx_description
1 polymer ?
#
loop_
_entity_poly.entity_id
_entity_poly.type
_entity_poly.pdbx_seq_one_letter_code
_entity_poly.pdbx_strand_id
1 'polypeptide(L)'
;MTEEKSFDINAQKVKLVETMLTVSTFSISEETVEWLKTQVQLTSTNEMGLTVYPKGDQGWFIPLFENITEDKDLPKDLLYFMGYAEGKNCTWLLIEPVSEISSRVVRYE
;
A
#
# COMPACT_ATOMS: atom_id res chain seq x y z
N MET A 1 36.95 -22.44 17.93
CA MET A 1 35.84 -21.95 18.77
C MET A 1 35.34 -20.68 18.11
N THR A 2 34.32 -20.80 17.28
CA THR A 2 33.72 -19.68 16.56
C THR A 2 32.36 -19.47 17.23
N GLU A 3 32.22 -18.34 17.93
CA GLU A 3 30.98 -17.97 18.59
C GLU A 3 29.91 -17.67 17.53
N GLU A 4 28.92 -18.55 17.42
CA GLU A 4 27.66 -18.25 16.73
C GLU A 4 26.93 -17.19 17.54
N LYS A 5 26.98 -15.94 17.07
CA LYS A 5 26.11 -14.88 17.59
C LYS A 5 24.68 -15.21 17.17
N SER A 6 23.90 -15.74 18.10
CA SER A 6 22.46 -15.84 17.98
C SER A 6 21.88 -14.43 17.83
N PHE A 7 21.33 -14.13 16.65
CA PHE A 7 20.53 -12.93 16.43
C PHE A 7 19.16 -13.13 17.10
N ASP A 8 18.92 -12.35 18.16
CA ASP A 8 17.66 -12.34 18.88
C ASP A 8 16.59 -11.65 18.01
N ILE A 9 15.84 -12.44 17.24
CA ILE A 9 14.68 -12.00 16.46
C ILE A 9 13.47 -11.81 17.37
N ASN A 10 13.54 -10.84 18.28
CA ASN A 10 12.36 -10.17 18.84
C ASN A 10 11.91 -9.00 17.95
N ALA A 11 12.27 -9.05 16.66
CA ALA A 11 11.85 -8.10 15.66
C ALA A 11 10.40 -8.41 15.24
N GLN A 12 9.48 -7.57 15.70
CA GLN A 12 8.22 -7.18 15.05
C GLN A 12 7.82 -8.14 13.92
N LYS A 13 6.93 -9.10 14.23
CA LYS A 13 6.45 -10.16 13.33
C LYS A 13 6.23 -9.58 11.92
N VAL A 14 7.18 -9.82 11.02
CA VAL A 14 7.11 -9.34 9.64
C VAL A 14 5.90 -10.01 9.02
N LYS A 15 4.79 -9.27 8.87
CA LYS A 15 3.63 -9.77 8.13
C LYS A 15 4.09 -9.91 6.69
N LEU A 16 4.25 -11.16 6.24
CA LEU A 16 4.40 -11.48 4.82
C LEU A 16 3.19 -10.90 4.07
N VAL A 17 3.34 -10.59 2.77
CA VAL A 17 2.21 -10.17 1.92
C VAL A 17 1.24 -11.35 1.83
N GLU A 18 0.25 -11.40 2.72
CA GLU A 18 -0.71 -12.51 2.80
C GLU A 18 -1.95 -12.20 1.95
N THR A 19 -2.37 -10.94 1.97
CA THR A 19 -3.64 -10.48 1.40
C THR A 19 -3.52 -9.01 0.99
N MET A 20 -4.10 -8.66 -0.16
CA MET A 20 -4.02 -7.31 -0.74
C MET A 20 -5.39 -6.88 -1.25
N LEU A 21 -5.84 -5.68 -0.87
CA LEU A 21 -6.98 -5.03 -1.51
C LEU A 21 -6.48 -4.26 -2.73
N THR A 22 -7.10 -4.47 -3.88
CA THR A 22 -6.81 -3.71 -5.10
C THR A 22 -7.99 -2.78 -5.40
N VAL A 23 -7.69 -1.51 -5.62
CA VAL A 23 -8.66 -0.46 -5.94
C VAL A 23 -8.19 0.34 -7.14
N SER A 24 -9.17 0.81 -7.89
CA SER A 24 -8.94 1.65 -9.07
C SER A 24 -8.62 3.07 -8.66
N THR A 25 -7.78 3.78 -9.42
CA THR A 25 -7.60 5.23 -9.28
C THR A 25 -8.89 6.02 -9.46
N PHE A 26 -9.88 5.51 -10.20
CA PHE A 26 -11.21 6.14 -10.30
C PHE A 26 -11.99 6.13 -8.99
N SER A 27 -11.56 5.33 -8.01
CA SER A 27 -12.22 5.22 -6.71
C SER A 27 -11.72 6.25 -5.69
N ILE A 28 -10.69 7.02 -6.02
CA ILE A 28 -10.13 8.10 -5.18
C ILE A 28 -10.20 9.45 -5.91
N SER A 29 -10.20 10.53 -5.13
CA SER A 29 -10.21 11.89 -5.62
C SER A 29 -8.84 12.31 -6.17
N GLU A 30 -8.84 13.34 -7.02
CA GLU A 30 -7.61 13.96 -7.52
C GLU A 30 -6.74 14.52 -6.37
N GLU A 31 -7.37 15.05 -5.32
CA GLU A 31 -6.68 15.49 -4.09
C GLU A 31 -5.89 14.34 -3.47
N THR A 32 -6.50 13.16 -3.35
CA THR A 32 -5.84 11.96 -2.84
C THR A 32 -4.71 11.50 -3.74
N VAL A 33 -4.86 11.62 -5.06
CA VAL A 33 -3.78 11.31 -6.02
C VAL A 33 -2.57 12.23 -5.81
N GLU A 34 -2.78 13.55 -5.71
CA GLU A 34 -1.69 14.51 -5.49
C GLU A 34 -1.05 14.32 -4.10
N TRP A 35 -1.87 14.00 -3.10
CA TRP A 35 -1.39 13.66 -1.77
C TRP A 35 -0.49 12.41 -1.79
N LEU A 36 -0.90 11.34 -2.50
CA LEU A 36 -0.10 10.12 -2.64
C LEU A 36 1.22 10.36 -3.37
N LYS A 37 1.23 11.19 -4.43
CA LYS A 37 2.47 11.61 -5.11
C LYS A 37 3.41 12.31 -4.14
N THR A 38 2.89 13.18 -3.28
CA THR A 38 3.67 13.87 -2.25
C THR A 38 4.26 12.87 -1.24
N GLN A 39 3.46 11.90 -0.76
CA GLN A 39 3.94 10.88 0.18
C GLN A 39 5.04 9.99 -0.42
N VAL A 40 4.97 9.69 -1.72
CA VAL A 40 6.05 8.95 -2.41
C VAL A 40 7.38 9.69 -2.29
N GLN A 41 7.38 11.01 -2.48
CA GLN A 41 8.61 11.82 -2.35
C GLN A 41 9.11 11.83 -0.90
N LEU A 42 8.21 12.08 0.06
CA LEU A 42 8.54 12.13 1.49
C LEU A 42 8.98 10.77 2.07
N THR A 43 8.56 9.66 1.45
CA THR A 43 8.97 8.31 1.86
C THR A 43 10.49 8.14 1.70
N SER A 44 11.11 8.79 0.71
CA SER A 44 12.57 8.74 0.51
C SER A 44 13.38 9.48 1.58
N THR A 45 12.78 10.49 2.22
CA THR A 45 13.39 11.28 3.29
C THR A 45 12.93 10.87 4.68
N ASN A 46 12.05 9.85 4.78
CA ASN A 46 11.44 9.39 6.03
C ASN A 46 10.64 10.49 6.76
N GLU A 47 10.02 11.41 6.00
CA GLU A 47 9.19 12.52 6.48
C GLU A 47 7.70 12.35 6.11
N MET A 48 7.34 11.16 5.66
CA MET A 48 5.98 10.83 5.21
C MET A 48 5.02 10.62 6.38
N GLY A 49 3.76 11.04 6.19
CA GLY A 49 2.66 10.62 7.06
C GLY A 49 2.25 9.18 6.79
N LEU A 50 2.43 8.69 5.56
CA LEU A 50 2.12 7.33 5.17
C LEU A 50 3.22 6.77 4.28
N THR A 51 3.69 5.55 4.57
CA THR A 51 4.61 4.85 3.69
C THR A 51 3.89 4.50 2.39
N VAL A 52 4.37 5.04 1.27
CA VAL A 52 3.77 4.81 -0.05
C VAL A 52 4.89 4.47 -1.04
N TYR A 53 4.75 3.34 -1.73
CA TYR A 53 5.68 2.94 -2.79
C TYR A 53 5.03 3.15 -4.16
N PRO A 54 5.71 3.80 -5.12
CA PRO A 54 5.16 4.00 -6.45
C PRO A 54 5.15 2.68 -7.25
N LYS A 55 4.11 2.51 -8.08
CA LYS A 55 3.96 1.45 -9.08
C LYS A 55 3.73 2.09 -10.45
N GLY A 56 4.82 2.29 -11.20
CA GLY A 56 4.77 3.06 -12.44
C GLY A 56 4.33 4.51 -12.19
N ASP A 57 3.64 5.10 -13.15
CA ASP A 57 3.33 6.54 -13.10
C ASP A 57 2.07 6.89 -12.31
N GLN A 58 1.15 5.92 -12.14
CA GLN A 58 -0.20 6.17 -11.60
C GLN A 58 -0.67 5.09 -10.62
N GLY A 59 0.23 4.25 -10.14
CA GLY A 59 -0.10 3.22 -9.14
C GLY A 59 0.68 3.41 -7.85
N TRP A 60 0.14 2.89 -6.75
CA TRP A 60 0.72 2.97 -5.42
C TRP A 60 0.50 1.68 -4.63
N PHE A 61 1.55 1.21 -3.96
CA PHE A 61 1.49 0.17 -2.93
C PHE A 61 1.60 0.81 -1.55
N ILE A 62 0.67 0.47 -0.67
CA ILE A 62 0.60 0.97 0.69
C ILE A 62 0.57 -0.23 1.63
N PRO A 63 1.61 -0.46 2.45
CA PRO A 63 1.57 -1.50 3.45
C PRO A 63 0.59 -1.12 4.56
N LEU A 64 -0.17 -2.10 5.05
CA LEU A 64 -1.12 -1.92 6.13
C LEU A 64 -0.58 -2.60 7.39
N PHE A 65 -0.47 -1.81 8.45
CA PHE A 65 -0.08 -2.27 9.78
C PHE A 65 -1.18 -1.89 10.76
N GLU A 66 -1.19 -2.54 11.93
CA GLU A 66 -2.15 -2.20 12.99
C GLU A 66 -2.02 -0.72 13.34
N ASN A 67 -3.17 -0.05 13.47
CA ASN A 67 -3.28 1.35 13.88
C ASN A 67 -2.62 2.36 12.91
N ILE A 68 -2.38 1.98 11.65
CA ILE A 68 -1.73 2.86 10.66
C ILE A 68 -2.51 4.17 10.40
N THR A 69 -3.81 4.19 10.69
CA THR A 69 -4.70 5.34 10.51
C THR A 69 -4.90 6.17 11.79
N GLU A 70 -4.42 5.69 12.94
CA GLU A 70 -4.54 6.45 14.20
C GLU A 70 -3.67 7.72 14.11
N ASP A 71 -4.25 8.86 14.52
CA ASP A 71 -3.58 10.16 14.62
C ASP A 71 -3.00 10.75 13.31
N LYS A 72 -3.48 10.29 12.14
CA LYS A 72 -3.03 10.81 10.84
C LYS A 72 -4.11 11.61 10.13
N ASP A 73 -3.70 12.72 9.54
CA ASP A 73 -4.53 13.49 8.60
C ASP A 73 -4.41 12.86 7.20
N LEU A 74 -5.30 11.89 6.93
CA LEU A 74 -5.37 11.17 5.67
C LEU A 74 -6.58 11.65 4.84
N PRO A 75 -6.49 11.66 3.51
CA PRO A 75 -7.66 11.88 2.65
C PRO A 75 -8.80 10.91 2.98
N LYS A 76 -10.04 11.41 3.00
CA LYS A 76 -11.21 10.66 3.51
C LYS A 76 -11.52 9.38 2.74
N ASP A 77 -11.37 9.43 1.42
CA ASP A 77 -11.56 8.26 0.55
C ASP A 77 -10.48 7.20 0.76
N LEU A 78 -9.22 7.61 0.92
CA LEU A 78 -8.12 6.72 1.27
C LEU A 78 -8.35 6.06 2.62
N LEU A 79 -8.78 6.84 3.63
CA LEU A 79 -9.12 6.31 4.94
C LEU A 79 -10.23 5.24 4.86
N TYR A 80 -11.23 5.44 4.02
CA TYR A 80 -12.28 4.45 3.79
C TYR A 80 -11.72 3.13 3.24
N PHE A 81 -10.86 3.18 2.21
CA PHE A 81 -10.27 1.96 1.65
C PHE A 81 -9.30 1.28 2.61
N MET A 82 -8.52 2.04 3.36
CA MET A 82 -7.61 1.51 4.37
C MET A 82 -8.39 0.81 5.49
N GLY A 83 -9.45 1.44 6.02
CA GLY A 83 -10.30 0.83 7.03
C GLY A 83 -11.05 -0.41 6.52
N TYR A 84 -11.50 -0.40 5.26
CA TYR A 84 -12.09 -1.58 4.63
C TYR A 84 -11.07 -2.72 4.50
N ALA A 85 -9.86 -2.40 4.02
CA ALA A 85 -8.77 -3.37 3.86
C ALA A 85 -8.36 -3.98 5.23
N GLU A 86 -8.22 -3.15 6.26
CA GLU A 86 -7.95 -3.58 7.63
C GLU A 86 -9.07 -4.51 8.15
N GLY A 87 -10.34 -4.14 7.98
CA GLY A 87 -11.48 -4.98 8.34
C GLY A 87 -11.56 -6.30 7.56
N LYS A 88 -10.81 -6.44 6.46
CA LYS A 88 -10.65 -7.69 5.68
C LYS A 88 -9.33 -8.41 5.97
N ASN A 89 -8.59 -7.98 6.98
CA ASN A 89 -7.25 -8.48 7.32
C ASN A 89 -6.29 -8.41 6.13
N CYS A 90 -6.40 -7.37 5.29
CA CYS A 90 -5.44 -7.09 4.24
C CYS A 90 -4.14 -6.56 4.83
N THR A 91 -3.02 -7.06 4.30
CA THR A 91 -1.66 -6.58 4.63
C THR A 91 -1.18 -5.47 3.71
N TRP A 92 -1.85 -5.30 2.56
CA TRP A 92 -1.50 -4.31 1.54
C TRP A 92 -2.74 -3.69 0.88
N LEU A 93 -2.60 -2.44 0.46
CA LEU A 93 -3.51 -1.74 -0.44
C LEU A 93 -2.75 -1.39 -1.72
N LEU A 94 -3.27 -1.85 -2.85
CA LEU A 94 -2.81 -1.49 -4.19
C LEU A 94 -3.84 -0.55 -4.80
N ILE A 95 -3.42 0.66 -5.15
CA ILE A 95 -4.18 1.60 -5.96
C ILE A 95 -3.56 1.57 -7.35
N GLU A 96 -4.32 1.24 -8.38
CA GLU A 96 -3.80 1.18 -9.75
C GLU A 96 -4.77 1.75 -10.77
N PRO A 97 -4.27 2.29 -11.89
CA PRO A 97 -5.14 2.76 -12.95
C PRO A 97 -5.94 1.59 -13.51
N VAL A 98 -7.17 1.85 -13.95
CA VAL A 98 -7.91 0.87 -14.74
C VAL A 98 -7.11 0.68 -16.01
N SER A 99 -6.46 -0.47 -16.14
CA SER A 99 -5.92 -0.88 -17.43
C SER A 99 -7.09 -0.88 -18.41
N GLU A 100 -6.95 -0.19 -19.54
CA GLU A 100 -7.79 -0.49 -20.69
C GLU A 100 -7.77 -2.02 -20.86
N ILE A 101 -8.96 -2.63 -20.94
CA ILE A 101 -9.08 -4.06 -21.20
C ILE A 101 -8.28 -4.32 -22.46
N SER A 102 -7.05 -4.84 -22.32
CA SER A 102 -6.30 -5.26 -23.49
C SER A 102 -7.13 -6.40 -24.06
N SER A 103 -7.61 -6.23 -25.29
CA SER A 103 -8.49 -7.17 -26.00
C SER A 103 -7.85 -8.53 -26.29
N ARG A 104 -6.74 -8.88 -25.63
CA ARG A 104 -6.12 -10.21 -25.64
C ARG A 104 -6.80 -11.12 -24.61
N VAL A 105 -8.09 -11.38 -24.82
CA VAL A 105 -8.65 -12.66 -24.40
C VAL A 105 -8.05 -13.69 -25.35
N VAL A 106 -7.01 -14.40 -24.91
CA VAL A 106 -6.53 -15.59 -25.62
C VAL A 106 -7.67 -16.61 -25.55
N ARG A 107 -8.39 -16.77 -26.66
CA ARG A 107 -9.31 -17.88 -26.83
C ARG A 107 -8.46 -19.12 -27.06
N TYR A 108 -8.56 -20.09 -26.17
CA TYR A 108 -8.17 -21.45 -26.48
C TYR A 108 -9.31 -22.02 -27.32
N GLU A 109 -9.05 -22.21 -28.62
CA GLU A 109 -9.85 -23.12 -29.46
C GLU A 109 -9.39 -24.57 -29.20
#